data_AF-A0A1D3CT81-F1
#
_entry.id   AF-A0A1D3CT81-F1
#
_cell.length_a   1.000
_cell.length_b   1.000
_cell.length_c   1.000
_cell.angle_alpha   90.00
_cell.angle_beta   90.00
_cell.angle_gamma   90.00
#
_symmetry.space_group_name_H-M   'P 1'
#
loop_
_entity.id
_entity.type
_entity.pdbx_description
1 polymer ?
#
loop_
_entity_poly.entity_id
_entity_poly.type
_entity_poly.pdbx_seq_one_letter_code
_entity_poly.pdbx_strand_id
1 'polypeptide(L)'
;MTTAHRPTWHTALGGENQGGNRLATATTKRSAKDQPGELRLKARSADQLPATRDRKILAEELSRKEGIYQNQKKNALLTLTALPEIENPFPEDADDVDAPAATHNDSDGGSDSSESSDDEEGELLRELEKIKKERAEKEAAAVRLFVNRVHACASL
;
A
#
# COMPACT_ATOMS: atom_id res chain seq x y z
N MET A 1 -39.97 -26.72 29.22
CA MET A 1 -40.12 -25.67 28.18
C MET A 1 -38.94 -25.79 27.22
N THR A 2 -39.17 -26.05 25.95
CA THR A 2 -38.11 -26.07 24.93
C THR A 2 -38.09 -24.70 24.24
N THR A 3 -36.96 -24.00 24.26
CA THR A 3 -36.83 -22.68 23.62
C THR A 3 -36.45 -22.85 22.15
N ALA A 4 -37.35 -22.47 21.24
CA ALA A 4 -37.09 -22.49 19.80
C ALA A 4 -36.12 -21.38 19.37
N HIS A 5 -36.05 -20.28 20.12
CA HIS A 5 -35.12 -19.19 19.89
C HIS A 5 -33.72 -19.60 20.33
N ARG A 6 -32.81 -19.81 19.37
CA ARG A 6 -31.42 -20.17 19.59
C ARG A 6 -30.52 -19.29 18.72
N PRO A 7 -29.34 -18.86 19.19
CA PRO A 7 -28.39 -18.13 18.36
C PRO A 7 -27.78 -19.04 17.29
N THR A 8 -27.36 -18.45 16.18
CA THR A 8 -26.61 -19.13 15.11
C THR A 8 -25.12 -19.04 15.40
N TRP A 9 -24.47 -20.19 15.59
CA TRP A 9 -23.00 -20.26 15.79
C TRP A 9 -22.22 -20.39 14.48
N HIS A 10 -22.89 -20.86 13.43
CA HIS A 10 -22.34 -21.01 12.08
C HIS A 10 -23.21 -20.26 11.09
N THR A 11 -22.60 -19.62 10.11
CA THR A 11 -23.31 -18.96 9.02
C THR A 11 -23.77 -19.96 7.97
N ALA A 12 -24.78 -19.60 7.19
CA ALA A 12 -25.19 -20.39 6.04
C ALA A 12 -24.10 -20.38 4.96
N LEU A 13 -23.74 -21.55 4.44
CA LEU A 13 -22.82 -21.69 3.32
C LEU A 13 -23.58 -21.51 1.99
N GLY A 14 -23.02 -20.72 1.08
CA GLY A 14 -23.54 -20.56 -0.27
C GLY A 14 -23.13 -21.73 -1.19
N GLY A 15 -23.84 -21.90 -2.31
CA GLY A 15 -23.41 -22.79 -3.41
C GLY A 15 -24.38 -23.93 -3.77
N GLU A 16 -25.29 -24.31 -2.87
CA GLU A 16 -26.22 -25.44 -3.08
C GLU A 16 -27.47 -25.07 -3.91
N ASN A 17 -27.96 -23.83 -3.81
CA ASN A 17 -29.19 -23.37 -4.47
C ASN A 17 -28.93 -22.33 -5.59
N GLN A 18 -30.02 -21.92 -6.26
CA GLN A 18 -30.05 -20.91 -7.35
C GLN A 18 -29.07 -19.76 -7.09
N GLY A 19 -28.12 -19.56 -8.01
CA GLY A 19 -27.01 -18.60 -7.85
C GLY A 19 -25.69 -19.22 -7.38
N GLY A 20 -25.67 -20.52 -7.09
CA GLY A 20 -24.47 -21.32 -6.79
C GLY A 20 -23.86 -22.02 -8.02
N ASN A 21 -22.97 -22.99 -7.77
CA ASN A 21 -22.22 -23.73 -8.81
C ASN A 21 -23.11 -24.68 -9.63
N ARG A 22 -24.28 -25.04 -9.10
CA ARG A 22 -25.27 -25.88 -9.79
C ARG A 22 -26.54 -25.07 -9.99
N LEU A 23 -26.91 -24.86 -11.25
CA LEU A 23 -28.28 -24.46 -11.59
C LEU A 23 -29.18 -25.64 -11.21
N ALA A 24 -29.68 -25.65 -9.97
CA ALA A 24 -30.83 -26.48 -9.63
C ALA A 24 -31.90 -26.20 -10.69
N THR A 25 -32.54 -27.25 -11.20
CA THR A 25 -33.56 -27.28 -12.28
C THR A 25 -34.02 -25.90 -12.72
N ALA A 26 -33.72 -25.54 -13.98
CA ALA A 26 -33.94 -24.20 -14.52
C ALA A 26 -35.35 -23.67 -14.16
N THR A 27 -35.37 -22.64 -13.32
CA THR A 27 -36.61 -22.00 -12.85
C THR A 27 -36.98 -20.83 -13.75
N THR A 28 -38.28 -20.61 -13.96
CA THR A 28 -38.83 -19.46 -14.68
C THR A 28 -39.09 -18.25 -13.76
N LYS A 29 -38.92 -18.41 -12.44
CA LYS A 29 -39.08 -17.32 -11.46
C LYS A 29 -37.97 -16.27 -11.66
N ARG A 30 -38.33 -15.00 -11.78
CA ARG A 30 -37.40 -13.85 -11.92
C ARG A 30 -37.81 -12.72 -11.00
N SER A 31 -36.84 -12.05 -10.38
CA SER A 31 -37.09 -10.85 -9.57
C SER A 31 -37.19 -9.61 -10.47
N ALA A 32 -37.82 -8.55 -9.98
CA ALA A 32 -37.78 -7.24 -10.65
C ALA A 32 -36.34 -6.67 -10.74
N LYS A 33 -35.44 -7.09 -9.83
CA LYS A 33 -34.03 -6.69 -9.84
C LYS A 33 -33.19 -7.41 -10.91
N ASP A 34 -33.66 -8.56 -11.41
CA ASP A 34 -32.96 -9.35 -12.44
C ASP A 34 -33.35 -8.92 -13.86
N GLN A 35 -34.14 -7.84 -13.98
CA GLN A 35 -34.47 -7.25 -15.27
C GLN A 35 -33.21 -6.67 -15.93
N PRO A 36 -33.12 -6.67 -17.27
CA PRO A 36 -31.96 -6.14 -17.96
C PRO A 36 -31.76 -4.66 -17.63
N GLY A 37 -30.64 -4.35 -16.98
CA GLY A 37 -30.22 -3.00 -16.61
C GLY A 37 -28.72 -2.84 -16.79
N GLU A 38 -28.27 -1.64 -17.19
CA GLU A 38 -26.84 -1.32 -17.39
C GLU A 38 -26.08 -2.34 -18.25
N LEU A 39 -26.61 -2.64 -19.43
CA LEU A 39 -26.05 -3.63 -20.36
C LEU A 39 -24.68 -3.24 -20.94
N ARG A 40 -24.21 -2.02 -20.69
CA ARG A 40 -22.97 -1.47 -21.26
C ARG A 40 -21.98 -1.09 -20.18
N LEU A 41 -20.87 -1.82 -20.12
CA LEU A 41 -19.73 -1.47 -19.26
C LEU A 41 -18.99 -0.25 -19.83
N LYS A 42 -18.73 0.75 -18.98
CA LYS A 42 -17.91 1.91 -19.32
C LYS A 42 -16.43 1.53 -19.15
N ALA A 43 -15.66 1.60 -20.23
CA ALA A 43 -14.22 1.48 -20.18
C ALA A 43 -13.57 2.84 -19.88
N ARG A 44 -12.42 2.83 -19.19
CA ARG A 44 -11.61 4.05 -19.00
C ARG A 44 -11.03 4.48 -20.34
N SER A 45 -11.11 5.78 -20.65
CA SER A 45 -10.42 6.35 -21.82
C SER A 45 -8.91 6.49 -21.53
N ALA A 46 -8.11 6.61 -22.58
CA ALA A 46 -6.65 6.79 -22.44
C ALA A 46 -6.30 8.02 -21.58
N ASP A 47 -7.09 9.10 -21.69
CA ASP A 47 -6.89 10.34 -20.93
C ASP A 47 -7.15 10.20 -19.42
N GLN A 48 -7.93 9.18 -19.02
CA GLN A 48 -8.22 8.88 -17.61
C GLN A 48 -7.15 7.98 -16.97
N LEU A 49 -6.29 7.38 -17.79
CA LEU A 49 -5.20 6.53 -17.35
C LEU A 49 -3.92 7.37 -17.22
N PRO A 50 -2.98 6.94 -16.36
CA PRO A 50 -1.68 7.60 -16.33
C PRO A 50 -1.01 7.46 -17.70
N ALA A 51 -0.33 8.52 -18.15
CA ALA A 51 0.35 8.55 -19.45
C ALA A 51 1.38 7.43 -19.60
N THR A 52 1.97 6.99 -18.48
CA THR A 52 2.93 5.90 -18.41
C THR A 52 2.60 4.96 -17.24
N ARG A 53 3.06 3.71 -17.32
CA ARG A 53 2.98 2.73 -16.20
C ARG A 53 4.34 2.49 -15.54
N ASP A 54 5.35 3.25 -15.95
CA ASP A 54 6.72 3.05 -15.50
C ASP A 54 6.91 3.60 -14.09
N ARG A 55 7.28 2.73 -13.15
CA ARG A 55 7.43 3.08 -11.74
C ARG A 55 8.39 4.25 -11.50
N LYS A 56 9.44 4.37 -12.32
CA LYS A 56 10.44 5.45 -12.19
C LYS A 56 9.84 6.82 -12.53
N ILE A 57 9.10 6.90 -13.64
CA ILE A 57 8.45 8.14 -14.10
C ILE A 57 7.38 8.55 -13.08
N LEU A 58 6.57 7.59 -12.60
CA LEU A 58 5.56 7.86 -11.57
C LEU A 58 6.17 8.34 -10.25
N ALA A 59 7.33 7.81 -9.84
CA ALA A 59 8.03 8.25 -8.64
C ALA A 59 8.59 9.67 -8.77
N GLU A 60 9.07 10.03 -9.95
CA GLU A 60 9.53 11.40 -10.26
C GLU A 60 8.36 12.40 -10.30
N GLU A 61 7.25 12.03 -10.92
CA GLU A 61 6.03 12.87 -10.92
C GLU A 61 5.49 13.08 -9.50
N LEU A 62 5.50 12.04 -8.67
CA LEU A 62 5.11 12.09 -7.27
C LEU A 62 6.00 13.07 -6.51
N SER A 63 7.33 12.89 -6.55
CA SER A 63 8.25 13.74 -5.79
C SER A 63 8.17 15.20 -6.21
N ARG A 64 7.95 15.47 -7.51
CA ARG A 64 7.71 16.82 -8.04
C ARG A 64 6.43 17.45 -7.46
N LYS A 65 5.31 16.70 -7.44
CA LYS A 65 4.03 17.18 -6.90
C LYS A 65 4.12 17.44 -5.40
N GLU A 66 4.81 16.57 -4.65
CA GLU A 66 5.05 16.75 -3.23
C GLU A 66 5.88 18.00 -2.95
N GLY A 67 6.96 18.24 -3.71
CA GLY A 67 7.77 19.45 -3.57
C GLY A 67 6.96 20.73 -3.78
N ILE A 68 6.08 20.76 -4.79
CA ILE A 68 5.17 21.89 -5.03
C ILE A 68 4.22 22.09 -3.86
N TYR A 69 3.59 21.01 -3.38
CA TYR A 69 2.65 21.08 -2.26
C TYR A 69 3.33 21.55 -0.97
N GLN A 70 4.54 21.07 -0.67
CA GLN A 70 5.30 21.51 0.51
C GLN A 70 5.66 22.99 0.44
N ASN A 71 6.05 23.48 -0.74
CA ASN A 71 6.32 24.90 -0.93
C ASN A 71 5.06 25.75 -0.80
N GLN A 72 3.92 25.30 -1.33
CA GLN A 72 2.63 25.96 -1.14
C GLN A 72 2.23 26.00 0.33
N LYS A 73 2.39 24.89 1.07
CA LYS A 73 2.13 24.82 2.51
C LYS A 73 3.01 25.76 3.30
N LYS A 74 4.32 25.80 3.02
CA LYS A 74 5.27 26.73 3.64
C LYS A 74 4.90 28.17 3.35
N ASN A 75 4.60 28.49 2.10
CA ASN A 75 4.20 29.85 1.71
C ASN A 75 2.88 30.26 2.37
N ALA A 76 1.89 29.36 2.45
CA ALA A 76 0.63 29.61 3.15
C ALA A 76 0.85 29.87 4.64
N LEU A 77 1.70 29.06 5.29
CA LEU A 77 2.08 29.28 6.68
C LEU A 77 2.78 30.64 6.85
N LEU A 78 3.75 30.96 5.99
CA LEU A 78 4.45 32.24 6.02
C LEU A 78 3.49 33.42 5.83
N THR A 79 2.50 33.31 4.94
CA THR A 79 1.48 34.34 4.77
C THR A 79 0.59 34.49 6.00
N LEU A 80 0.22 33.40 6.67
CA LEU A 80 -0.54 33.46 7.91
C LEU A 80 0.27 34.10 9.04
N THR A 81 1.57 33.79 9.15
CA THR A 81 2.45 34.40 10.14
C THR A 81 2.80 35.86 9.85
N ALA A 82 2.68 36.30 8.59
CA ALA A 82 2.95 37.68 8.20
C ALA A 82 1.74 38.60 8.36
N LEU A 83 0.55 38.06 8.68
CA LEU A 83 -0.60 38.87 9.08
C LEU A 83 -0.30 39.55 10.41
N PRO A 84 -0.64 40.84 10.58
CA PRO A 84 -0.48 41.50 11.86
C PRO A 84 -1.29 40.75 12.90
N GLU A 85 -0.70 40.56 14.08
CA GLU A 85 -1.38 39.98 15.24
C GLU A 85 -2.48 40.96 15.67
N ILE A 86 -3.70 40.67 15.24
CA ILE A 86 -4.90 41.40 15.66
C ILE A 86 -5.36 40.71 16.94
N GLU A 87 -5.39 41.46 18.05
CA GLU A 87 -5.96 40.99 19.31
C GLU A 87 -7.37 40.46 19.05
N ASN A 88 -7.62 39.19 19.43
CA ASN A 88 -8.92 38.56 19.22
C ASN A 88 -9.99 39.37 19.97
N PRO A 89 -10.98 39.97 19.27
CA PRO A 89 -12.02 40.79 19.90
C PRO A 89 -12.98 39.98 20.80
N PHE A 90 -12.91 38.64 20.73
CA PHE A 90 -13.70 37.72 21.57
C PHE A 90 -12.78 36.68 22.23
N PRO A 91 -12.04 37.04 23.28
CA PRO A 91 -11.12 36.12 23.95
C PRO A 91 -11.84 34.97 24.69
N GLU A 92 -13.11 35.14 25.06
CA GLU A 92 -13.92 34.08 25.70
C GLU A 92 -14.38 32.98 24.71
N ASP A 93 -14.46 33.30 23.42
CA ASP A 93 -14.84 32.37 22.34
C ASP A 93 -13.62 31.76 21.63
N ALA A 94 -12.40 32.20 21.98
CA ALA A 94 -11.19 31.50 21.57
C ALA A 94 -11.23 30.10 22.19
N ASP A 95 -11.27 29.09 21.33
CA ASP A 95 -11.18 27.69 21.69
C ASP A 95 -10.09 27.49 22.75
N ASP A 96 -10.56 27.08 23.93
CA ASP A 96 -9.82 27.07 25.20
C ASP A 96 -8.44 26.44 25.00
N VAL A 97 -7.39 27.27 25.08
CA VAL A 97 -5.99 26.89 24.88
C VAL A 97 -5.47 25.92 25.97
N ASP A 98 -6.30 25.60 26.97
CA ASP A 98 -6.04 24.60 28.01
C ASP A 98 -6.81 23.28 27.82
N ALA A 99 -7.58 23.11 26.74
CA ALA A 99 -8.00 21.77 26.33
C ALA A 99 -6.73 21.03 25.84
N PRO A 100 -6.36 19.86 26.39
CA PRO A 100 -5.25 19.11 25.84
C PRO A 100 -5.62 18.84 24.39
N ALA A 101 -4.89 19.48 23.47
CA ALA A 101 -5.03 19.22 22.06
C ALA A 101 -5.10 17.69 21.94
N ALA A 102 -6.24 17.18 21.48
CA ALA A 102 -6.35 15.81 21.08
C ALA A 102 -5.31 15.67 19.97
N THR A 103 -4.11 15.33 20.38
CA THR A 103 -3.02 14.90 19.54
C THR A 103 -3.59 13.65 18.92
N HIS A 104 -4.21 13.82 17.75
CA HIS A 104 -4.38 12.74 16.80
C HIS A 104 -2.98 12.43 16.28
N ASN A 105 -2.15 11.92 17.18
CA ASN A 105 -0.85 11.36 16.97
C ASN A 105 -1.06 9.92 16.54
N ASP A 106 -1.66 9.73 15.36
CA ASP A 106 -1.38 8.56 14.55
C ASP A 106 -0.11 8.86 13.73
N SER A 107 0.96 9.19 14.46
CA SER A 107 2.29 8.78 14.06
C SER A 107 2.68 7.68 15.02
N ASP A 108 2.68 6.45 14.53
CA ASP A 108 3.50 5.34 15.04
C ASP A 108 5.00 5.69 14.82
N GLY A 109 5.41 6.82 15.39
CA GLY A 109 6.79 7.24 15.58
C GLY A 109 7.29 6.62 16.86
N GLY A 110 7.47 5.29 16.84
CA GLY A 110 8.28 4.58 17.82
C GLY A 110 9.74 4.99 17.63
N SER A 111 10.10 6.16 18.15
CA SER A 111 11.48 6.59 18.33
C SER A 111 11.92 6.19 19.74
N ASP A 112 12.30 4.92 19.90
CA ASP A 112 13.23 4.56 20.97
C ASP A 112 14.62 5.05 20.52
N SER A 113 14.98 6.22 21.03
CA SER A 113 16.34 6.73 20.90
C SER A 113 17.09 6.24 22.14
N SER A 114 17.83 5.14 21.98
CA SER A 114 18.87 4.75 22.93
C SER A 114 20.06 4.10 22.20
N GLU A 115 21.20 4.80 22.32
CA GLU A 115 22.57 4.29 22.20
C GLU A 115 23.10 3.92 20.79
N SER A 116 24.04 4.76 20.33
CA SER A 116 25.01 4.51 19.25
C SER A 116 25.63 3.10 19.30
N SER A 117 25.25 2.20 18.39
CA SER A 117 25.90 0.90 18.20
C SER A 117 26.47 0.76 16.78
N ASP A 118 27.75 1.08 16.64
CA ASP A 118 28.61 0.83 15.47
C ASP A 118 28.75 -0.69 15.15
N ASP A 119 28.26 -1.57 16.03
CA ASP A 119 28.32 -3.03 15.85
C ASP A 119 27.31 -3.56 14.81
N GLU A 120 26.12 -2.97 14.69
CA GLU A 120 25.07 -3.49 13.78
C GLU A 120 25.37 -3.20 12.29
N GLU A 121 25.92 -2.03 11.98
CA GLU A 121 26.36 -1.67 10.63
C GLU A 121 27.58 -2.50 10.19
N GLY A 122 28.49 -2.79 11.12
CA GLY A 122 29.64 -3.66 10.90
C GLY A 122 29.26 -5.12 10.61
N GLU A 123 28.24 -5.65 11.29
CA GLU A 123 27.70 -6.98 11.03
C GLU A 123 27.04 -7.08 9.65
N LEU A 124 26.27 -6.06 9.24
CA LEU A 124 25.65 -5.98 7.91
C LEU A 124 26.69 -5.96 6.77
N LEU A 125 27.81 -5.24 6.92
CA LEU A 125 28.89 -5.23 5.92
C LEU A 125 29.56 -6.61 5.77
N ARG A 126 29.78 -7.32 6.88
CA ARG A 126 30.32 -8.69 6.85
C ARG A 126 29.37 -9.67 6.17
N GLU A 127 28.07 -9.54 6.38
CA GLU A 127 27.07 -10.37 5.71
C GLU A 127 27.01 -10.09 4.19
N LEU A 128 27.12 -8.82 3.78
CA LEU A 128 27.20 -8.47 2.36
C LEU A 128 28.46 -9.01 1.68
N GLU A 129 29.61 -9.00 2.35
CA GLU A 129 30.84 -9.62 1.85
C GLU A 129 30.70 -11.14 1.71
N LYS A 130 30.06 -11.79 2.67
CA LYS A 130 29.75 -13.23 2.63
C LYS A 130 28.83 -13.59 1.46
N ILE A 131 27.77 -12.80 1.23
CA ILE A 131 26.84 -12.96 0.10
C ILE A 131 27.55 -12.72 -1.24
N LYS A 132 28.39 -11.70 -1.34
CA LYS A 132 29.17 -11.43 -2.57
C LYS A 132 30.13 -12.57 -2.90
N LYS A 133 30.83 -13.10 -1.89
CA LYS A 133 31.75 -14.23 -2.06
C LYS A 133 31.01 -15.50 -2.50
N GLU A 134 29.90 -15.83 -1.84
CA GLU A 134 29.08 -16.99 -2.22
C GLU A 134 28.52 -16.87 -3.64
N ARG A 135 28.10 -15.66 -4.03
CA ARG A 135 27.57 -15.40 -5.38
C ARG A 135 28.65 -15.51 -6.45
N ALA A 136 29.85 -14.97 -6.19
CA ALA A 136 30.99 -15.10 -7.10
C ALA A 136 31.45 -16.56 -7.25
N GLU A 137 31.46 -17.34 -6.17
CA GLU A 137 31.78 -18.77 -6.22
C GLU A 137 30.73 -19.56 -7.00
N LYS A 138 29.43 -19.26 -6.81
CA LYS A 138 28.35 -19.87 -7.60
C LYS A 138 28.44 -19.51 -9.07
N GLU A 139 28.74 -18.26 -9.40
CA GLU A 139 28.94 -17.81 -10.79
C GLU A 139 30.18 -18.46 -11.42
N ALA A 140 31.30 -18.52 -10.70
CA ALA A 140 32.49 -19.22 -11.15
C ALA A 140 32.26 -20.72 -11.33
N ALA A 141 31.50 -21.36 -10.44
CA ALA A 141 31.11 -22.77 -10.57
C ALA A 141 30.18 -22.98 -11.77
N ALA A 142 29.22 -22.08 -12.00
CA ALA A 142 28.34 -22.13 -13.16
C ALA A 142 29.11 -21.95 -14.47
N VAL A 143 30.04 -20.99 -14.53
CA VAL A 143 30.94 -20.78 -15.68
C VAL A 143 31.84 -21.98 -15.88
N ARG A 144 32.41 -22.56 -14.83
CA ARG A 144 33.26 -23.76 -14.90
C ARG A 144 32.47 -24.98 -15.40
N LEU A 145 31.24 -25.16 -14.93
CA LEU A 145 30.34 -26.21 -15.42
C LEU A 145 29.98 -25.99 -16.89
N PHE A 146 29.72 -24.74 -17.28
CA PHE A 146 29.45 -24.38 -18.67
C PHE A 146 30.64 -24.68 -19.58
N VAL A 147 31.85 -24.27 -19.18
CA VAL A 147 33.09 -24.54 -19.93
C VAL A 147 33.38 -26.05 -20.03
N ASN A 148 33.23 -26.80 -18.93
CA ASN A 148 33.40 -28.25 -18.94
C ASN A 148 32.39 -28.95 -19.87
N ARG A 149 31.14 -28.46 -19.90
CA ARG A 149 30.10 -28.98 -20.80
C ARG A 149 30.41 -28.71 -22.26
N VAL A 150 30.92 -27.51 -22.58
CA VAL A 150 31.34 -27.16 -23.95
C VAL A 150 32.55 -27.99 -24.37
N HIS A 151 33.52 -28.19 -23.48
CA HIS A 151 34.73 -28.96 -23.77
C HIS A 151 34.46 -30.48 -23.94
N ALA A 152 33.54 -31.03 -23.15
CA ALA A 152 33.07 -32.41 -23.29
C ALA A 152 32.34 -32.65 -24.62
N CYS A 153 31.63 -31.64 -25.15
CA CYS A 153 30.94 -31.75 -26.44
C CYS A 153 31.88 -31.61 -27.65
N ALA A 154 33.06 -31.01 -27.48
CA ALA A 154 34.07 -30.86 -28.54
C ALA A 154 35.06 -32.05 -28.63
N SER A 155 34.99 -32.99 -27.67
CA SER A 155 35.86 -34.18 -27.60
C SER A 155 35.16 -35.48 -28.03
N LEU A 156 33.96 -35.39 -28.60
CA LEU A 156 33.19 -36.44 -29.27
C LEU A 156 33.09 -36.12 -30.76
#